data_AF-A0A6L7URU3-F1
#
_entry.id   AF-A0A6L7URU3-F1
#
_cell.length_a   1.000
_cell.length_b   1.000
_cell.length_c   1.000
_cell.angle_alpha   90.00
_cell.angle_beta   90.00
_cell.angle_gamma   90.00
#
_symmetry.space_group_name_H-M   'P 1'
#
loop_
_entity.id
_entity.type
_entity.pdbx_description
1 polymer ?
#
loop_
_entity_poly.entity_id
_entity_poly.type
_entity_poly.pdbx_seq_one_letter_code
_entity_poly.pdbx_strand_id
1 'polypeptide(L)'
;MDPHGGTGARRRVRRGASRQSGRPDQPGGRSDADREGVLRVHRESFRSSRRGGISPSSRRRHRDLEPRGSPRRVVGTLIDTSVLVAAERGHLNREAVFAAIADEDGGMAMAAITASELMHGVHRLRGAGQAAAERSCRTWLSLLPVLPFDLDVARVHATLTTHLRGAGTPIGAHDLIIAATAVHHGHAVATRDRRSLARIDGLEVEYW
;
A
#
# COMPACT_ATOMS: atom_id res chain seq x y z
N MET A 1 -72.42 9.49 24.12
CA MET A 1 -72.80 8.68 22.95
C MET A 1 -71.62 8.70 21.98
N ASP A 2 -70.85 7.61 21.94
CA ASP A 2 -70.03 7.18 20.79
C ASP A 2 -70.97 6.58 19.69
N PRO A 3 -70.55 6.21 18.45
CA PRO A 3 -69.18 5.84 18.00
C PRO A 3 -68.73 6.11 16.53
N HIS A 4 -67.40 5.94 16.33
CA HIS A 4 -66.61 5.25 15.27
C HIS A 4 -66.81 5.33 13.73
N GLY A 5 -65.65 5.39 13.04
CA GLY A 5 -65.28 4.61 11.82
C GLY A 5 -65.18 5.44 10.53
N GLY A 6 -64.19 5.36 9.62
CA GLY A 6 -63.06 4.45 9.37
C GLY A 6 -62.90 4.27 7.83
N THR A 7 -61.66 4.12 7.33
CA THR A 7 -61.28 3.53 5.99
C THR A 7 -61.60 4.37 4.73
N GLY A 8 -60.79 4.58 3.68
CA GLY A 8 -59.58 3.94 3.15
C GLY A 8 -59.90 3.23 1.81
N ALA A 9 -59.42 3.70 0.65
CA ALA A 9 -59.28 2.85 -0.56
C ALA A 9 -58.50 3.50 -1.71
N ARG A 10 -57.72 2.63 -2.37
CA ARG A 10 -56.70 2.82 -3.41
C ARG A 10 -57.32 2.98 -4.80
N ARG A 11 -56.66 3.73 -5.70
CA ARG A 11 -56.99 3.77 -7.14
C ARG A 11 -56.05 2.86 -7.93
N ARG A 12 -56.64 1.84 -8.56
CA ARG A 12 -56.04 0.93 -9.57
C ARG A 12 -55.86 1.67 -10.90
N VAL A 13 -54.77 1.38 -11.61
CA VAL A 13 -54.63 1.63 -13.05
C VAL A 13 -54.63 0.27 -13.76
N ARG A 14 -55.50 0.11 -14.76
CA ARG A 14 -55.61 -1.06 -15.65
C ARG A 14 -55.23 -0.66 -17.09
N ARG A 15 -54.74 -1.70 -17.80
CA ARG A 15 -54.07 -1.80 -19.11
C ARG A 15 -54.90 -1.48 -20.37
N GLY A 16 -54.18 -1.26 -21.49
CA GLY A 16 -54.45 -1.75 -22.87
C GLY A 16 -53.15 -1.60 -23.70
N ALA A 17 -52.47 -2.64 -24.20
CA ALA A 17 -52.65 -3.42 -25.46
C ALA A 17 -52.61 -2.52 -26.73
N SER A 18 -51.83 -2.74 -27.81
CA SER A 18 -51.44 -3.98 -28.52
C SER A 18 -50.33 -3.74 -29.60
N ARG A 19 -49.49 -4.77 -29.85
CA ARG A 19 -48.96 -5.36 -31.13
C ARG A 19 -48.64 -4.42 -32.34
N GLN A 20 -47.54 -4.57 -33.12
CA GLN A 20 -47.19 -5.73 -33.97
C GLN A 20 -45.82 -5.57 -34.70
N SER A 21 -45.13 -6.73 -34.90
CA SER A 21 -44.30 -7.18 -36.04
C SER A 21 -43.14 -6.36 -36.65
N GLY A 22 -41.97 -7.01 -36.77
CA GLY A 22 -40.99 -6.73 -37.83
C GLY A 22 -39.56 -7.27 -37.60
N ARG A 23 -39.25 -8.44 -38.14
CA ARG A 23 -37.90 -8.93 -38.54
C ARG A 23 -38.09 -9.53 -39.96
N PRO A 24 -37.09 -9.60 -40.87
CA PRO A 24 -35.70 -9.98 -40.58
C PRO A 24 -34.60 -9.34 -41.49
N ASP A 25 -33.38 -9.91 -41.39
CA ASP A 25 -32.25 -9.99 -42.34
C ASP A 25 -31.04 -9.00 -42.29
N GLN A 26 -29.86 -9.60 -42.09
CA GLN A 26 -28.50 -9.15 -42.50
C GLN A 26 -28.14 -9.81 -43.87
N PRO A 27 -26.96 -9.64 -44.56
CA PRO A 27 -25.67 -9.02 -44.20
C PRO A 27 -24.90 -8.26 -45.33
N GLY A 28 -23.73 -7.68 -44.97
CA GLY A 28 -22.64 -7.23 -45.87
C GLY A 28 -22.30 -5.74 -45.68
N GLY A 29 -21.06 -5.26 -45.62
CA GLY A 29 -19.70 -5.81 -45.70
C GLY A 29 -18.73 -4.67 -46.05
N ARG A 30 -17.53 -4.68 -45.44
CA ARG A 30 -16.29 -3.89 -45.74
C ARG A 30 -16.30 -2.41 -45.27
N SER A 31 -15.21 -1.79 -44.82
CA SER A 31 -13.76 -2.07 -44.70
C SER A 31 -13.19 -1.10 -43.65
N ASP A 32 -12.37 -1.53 -42.69
CA ASP A 32 -10.90 -1.60 -42.74
C ASP A 32 -10.21 -0.22 -42.71
N ALA A 33 -9.74 0.19 -41.52
CA ALA A 33 -8.50 0.97 -41.34
C ALA A 33 -8.24 1.23 -39.84
N ASP A 34 -7.05 0.79 -39.43
CA ASP A 34 -6.23 1.28 -38.33
C ASP A 34 -6.35 0.68 -36.91
N ARG A 35 -5.54 -0.37 -36.74
CA ARG A 35 -4.42 -0.50 -35.78
C ARG A 35 -4.66 -1.28 -34.51
N GLU A 36 -4.53 -2.59 -34.68
CA GLU A 36 -3.94 -3.50 -33.71
C GLU A 36 -2.53 -3.05 -33.30
N GLY A 37 -2.27 -3.05 -31.99
CA GLY A 37 -0.95 -2.90 -31.37
C GLY A 37 -0.82 -3.86 -30.19
N VAL A 38 -1.16 -5.14 -30.41
CA VAL A 38 -0.92 -6.22 -29.44
C VAL A 38 0.50 -6.71 -29.64
N LEU A 39 1.43 -6.30 -28.77
CA LEU A 39 2.81 -6.75 -28.82
C LEU A 39 2.87 -8.25 -28.45
N ARG A 40 3.07 -9.08 -29.47
CA ARG A 40 3.43 -10.50 -29.33
C ARG A 40 4.78 -10.62 -28.65
N VAL A 41 4.82 -11.33 -27.52
CA VAL A 41 6.06 -11.80 -26.91
C VAL A 41 6.57 -13.00 -27.70
N HIS A 42 7.68 -12.80 -28.44
CA HIS A 42 8.40 -13.87 -29.13
C HIS A 42 9.01 -14.83 -28.09
N ARG A 43 8.54 -16.09 -28.06
CA ARG A 43 9.23 -17.19 -27.38
C ARG A 43 10.32 -17.71 -28.30
N GLU A 44 11.55 -17.32 -28.07
CA GLU A 44 12.69 -18.00 -28.69
C GLU A 44 13.09 -19.23 -27.87
N SER A 45 13.17 -20.33 -28.61
CA SER A 45 13.52 -21.66 -28.13
C SER A 45 15.04 -21.79 -28.13
N PHE A 46 15.66 -21.78 -26.95
CA PHE A 46 17.07 -22.15 -26.83
C PHE A 46 17.21 -23.68 -26.73
N ARG A 47 17.82 -24.26 -27.76
CA ARG A 47 18.13 -25.69 -27.88
C ARG A 47 19.25 -26.08 -26.92
N SER A 48 19.12 -27.30 -26.39
CA SER A 48 20.11 -27.96 -25.56
C SER A 48 21.38 -28.33 -26.35
N SER A 49 22.54 -28.26 -25.70
CA SER A 49 23.72 -29.07 -26.03
C SER A 49 24.64 -29.24 -24.82
N ARG A 50 24.50 -30.42 -24.21
CA ARG A 50 25.48 -31.37 -23.65
C ARG A 50 26.85 -30.89 -23.11
N ARG A 51 27.08 -31.36 -21.88
CA ARG A 51 28.29 -32.00 -21.30
C ARG A 51 29.56 -31.15 -21.12
N GLY A 52 29.80 -30.77 -19.86
CA GLY A 52 31.12 -30.56 -19.28
C GLY A 52 31.06 -30.93 -17.80
N GLY A 53 31.71 -32.03 -17.41
CA GLY A 53 31.77 -32.49 -16.03
C GLY A 53 32.68 -31.59 -15.19
N ILE A 54 32.29 -31.33 -13.94
CA ILE A 54 33.17 -30.77 -12.92
C ILE A 54 33.01 -31.64 -11.67
N SER A 55 34.07 -32.35 -11.30
CA SER A 55 34.19 -33.08 -10.03
C SER A 55 34.24 -32.12 -8.83
N PRO A 56 33.81 -32.58 -7.64
CA PRO A 56 33.61 -31.73 -6.49
C PRO A 56 34.88 -31.66 -5.63
N SER A 57 35.40 -30.46 -5.36
CA SER A 57 36.19 -30.20 -4.15
C SER A 57 36.56 -28.72 -4.01
N SER A 58 35.80 -28.01 -3.22
CA SER A 58 36.39 -27.11 -2.23
C SER A 58 35.34 -26.84 -1.15
N ARG A 59 35.54 -27.49 0.00
CA ARG A 59 34.97 -27.02 1.26
C ARG A 59 35.46 -25.59 1.45
N ARG A 60 34.66 -24.63 1.01
CA ARG A 60 34.79 -23.25 1.46
C ARG A 60 34.55 -23.30 2.96
N ARG A 61 35.64 -23.15 3.70
CA ARG A 61 35.60 -22.84 5.12
C ARG A 61 34.56 -21.73 5.29
N HIS A 62 33.55 -21.99 6.11
CA HIS A 62 32.79 -20.93 6.77
C HIS A 62 33.85 -20.01 7.38
N ARG A 63 34.17 -18.91 6.68
CA ARG A 63 34.67 -17.73 7.37
C ARG A 63 33.44 -17.25 8.09
N ASP A 64 33.45 -17.47 9.39
CA ASP A 64 32.54 -16.85 10.32
C ASP A 64 32.52 -15.35 9.97
N LEU A 65 31.42 -14.93 9.36
CA LEU A 65 31.11 -13.53 9.14
C LEU A 65 30.75 -13.00 10.51
N GLU A 66 31.78 -12.67 11.28
CA GLU A 66 31.66 -11.83 12.46
C GLU A 66 30.78 -10.63 12.09
N PRO A 67 29.66 -10.37 12.78
CA PRO A 67 28.80 -9.23 12.49
C PRO A 67 29.53 -7.96 12.94
N ARG A 68 30.45 -7.47 12.10
CA ARG A 68 31.10 -6.16 12.26
C ARG A 68 30.23 -5.10 11.62
N GLY A 69 29.16 -4.75 12.31
CA GLY A 69 28.45 -3.50 12.10
C GLY A 69 28.27 -2.85 13.46
N SER A 70 28.99 -1.76 13.73
CA SER A 70 28.56 -0.80 14.75
C SER A 70 27.07 -0.50 14.51
N PRO A 71 26.22 -0.41 15.55
CA PRO A 71 24.81 -0.11 15.34
C PRO A 71 24.71 1.14 14.47
N ARG A 72 24.00 1.04 13.32
CA ARG A 72 23.79 2.20 12.45
C ARG A 72 23.11 3.25 13.30
N ARG A 73 23.72 4.42 13.42
CA ARG A 73 23.14 5.54 14.16
C ARG A 73 21.79 5.85 13.50
N VAL A 74 20.71 5.75 14.27
CA VAL A 74 19.42 6.27 13.82
C VAL A 74 19.53 7.77 13.70
N VAL A 75 19.16 8.29 12.54
CA VAL A 75 19.25 9.73 12.22
C VAL A 75 17.87 10.41 12.15
N GLY A 76 16.79 9.63 12.31
CA GLY A 76 15.44 10.15 12.52
C GLY A 76 14.37 9.06 12.58
N THR A 77 13.09 9.44 12.55
CA THR A 77 11.97 8.49 12.69
C THR A 77 10.93 8.65 11.57
N LEU A 78 10.58 7.54 10.91
CA LEU A 78 9.45 7.46 10.00
C LEU A 78 8.18 7.08 10.75
N ILE A 79 7.13 7.89 10.61
CA ILE A 79 5.82 7.62 11.19
C ILE A 79 5.01 6.75 10.22
N ASP A 80 4.58 5.59 10.71
CA ASP A 80 3.64 4.71 10.03
C ASP A 80 2.20 5.26 10.06
N THR A 81 1.41 4.92 9.06
CA THR A 81 -0.01 5.30 8.91
C THR A 81 -0.80 4.89 10.15
N SER A 82 -0.46 3.74 10.75
CA SER A 82 -1.14 3.21 11.93
C SER A 82 -1.08 4.16 13.13
N VAL A 83 0.01 4.91 13.31
CA VAL A 83 0.17 5.91 14.39
C VAL A 83 -0.72 7.12 14.14
N LEU A 84 -0.68 7.66 12.92
CA LEU A 84 -1.48 8.83 12.55
C LEU A 84 -2.98 8.52 12.63
N VAL A 85 -3.40 7.36 12.12
CA VAL A 85 -4.80 6.91 12.22
C VAL A 85 -5.22 6.66 13.68
N ALA A 86 -4.34 6.14 14.53
CA ALA A 86 -4.63 5.97 15.95
C ALA A 86 -4.83 7.32 16.65
N ALA A 87 -4.01 8.33 16.36
CA ALA A 87 -4.15 9.68 16.89
C ALA A 87 -5.48 10.31 16.45
N GLU A 88 -5.86 10.17 15.19
CA GLU A 88 -7.11 10.70 14.65
C GLU A 88 -8.37 10.01 15.21
N ARG A 89 -8.23 8.74 15.63
CA ARG A 89 -9.32 7.99 16.27
C ARG A 89 -9.36 8.16 17.79
N GLY A 90 -8.46 8.96 18.37
CA GLY A 90 -8.35 9.11 19.82
C GLY A 90 -7.83 7.87 20.55
N HIS A 91 -7.21 6.93 19.83
CA HIS A 91 -6.55 5.75 20.41
C HIS A 91 -5.09 6.03 20.80
N LEU A 92 -4.57 7.19 20.41
CA LEU A 92 -3.28 7.74 20.79
C LEU A 92 -3.46 9.23 21.11
N ASN A 93 -2.70 9.75 22.08
CA ASN A 93 -2.76 11.17 22.41
C ASN A 93 -2.19 11.99 21.24
N ARG A 94 -3.08 12.69 20.53
CA ARG A 94 -2.74 13.50 19.36
C ARG A 94 -1.79 14.66 19.69
N GLU A 95 -1.93 15.27 20.87
CA GLU A 95 -1.05 16.36 21.30
C GLU A 95 0.37 15.86 21.55
N ALA A 96 0.51 14.66 22.11
CA ALA A 96 1.83 14.03 22.30
C ALA A 96 2.49 13.72 20.95
N VAL A 97 1.72 13.26 19.95
CA VAL A 97 2.24 13.06 18.59
C VAL A 97 2.70 14.38 17.96
N PHE A 98 1.93 15.45 18.10
CA PHE A 98 2.35 16.77 17.61
C PHE A 98 3.60 17.30 18.32
N ALA A 99 3.69 17.13 19.64
CA ALA A 99 4.86 17.54 20.40
C ALA A 99 6.12 16.81 19.93
N ALA A 100 6.03 15.51 19.66
CA ALA A 100 7.16 14.75 19.15
C ALA A 100 7.56 15.13 17.72
N ILE A 101 6.59 15.48 16.86
CA ILE A 101 6.89 15.98 15.50
C ILE A 101 7.56 17.36 15.55
N ALA A 102 7.20 18.19 16.53
CA ALA A 102 7.80 19.51 16.71
C ALA A 102 9.19 19.45 17.35
N ASP A 103 9.62 18.30 17.86
CA ASP A 103 10.97 18.11 18.41
C ASP A 103 11.99 17.99 17.28
N GLU A 104 12.91 18.96 17.22
CA GLU A 104 13.91 19.04 16.15
C GLU A 104 15.09 18.08 16.36
N ASP A 105 15.31 17.59 17.58
CA ASP A 105 16.50 16.78 17.92
C ASP A 105 16.46 15.37 17.29
N GLY A 106 15.26 14.91 16.86
CA GLY A 106 15.02 13.58 16.32
C GLY A 106 14.49 13.51 14.89
N GLY A 107 14.11 14.62 14.26
CA GLY A 107 13.67 14.69 12.85
C GLY A 107 12.63 13.63 12.42
N MET A 108 11.34 13.96 12.47
CA MET A 108 10.28 13.04 12.03
C MET A 108 9.91 13.25 10.56
N ALA A 109 9.56 12.15 9.88
CA ALA A 109 9.08 12.18 8.50
C ALA A 109 8.01 11.09 8.26
N MET A 110 7.43 11.07 7.07
CA MET A 110 6.56 9.98 6.60
C MET A 110 6.97 9.49 5.22
N ALA A 111 6.73 8.22 4.91
CA ALA A 111 6.97 7.71 3.56
C ALA A 111 5.85 8.18 2.60
N ALA A 112 6.15 8.33 1.32
CA ALA A 112 5.15 8.66 0.31
C ALA A 112 4.00 7.64 0.26
N ILE A 113 4.28 6.37 0.57
CA ILE A 113 3.24 5.34 0.67
C ILE A 113 2.28 5.61 1.84
N THR A 114 2.79 6.05 2.98
CA THR A 114 2.00 6.47 4.15
C THR A 114 1.08 7.64 3.78
N ALA A 115 1.60 8.62 3.04
CA ALA A 115 0.80 9.75 2.54
C ALA A 115 -0.32 9.28 1.62
N SER A 116 -0.02 8.34 0.71
CA SER A 116 -1.01 7.70 -0.17
C SER A 116 -2.10 6.98 0.62
N GLU A 117 -1.75 6.26 1.69
CA GLU A 117 -2.74 5.57 2.54
C GLU A 117 -3.67 6.53 3.26
N LEU A 118 -3.16 7.66 3.76
CA LEU A 118 -4.01 8.71 4.36
C LEU A 118 -4.99 9.29 3.33
N MET A 119 -4.50 9.65 2.14
CA MET A 119 -5.33 10.17 1.05
C MET A 119 -6.38 9.13 0.59
N HIS A 120 -5.99 7.87 0.51
CA HIS A 120 -6.92 6.78 0.21
C HIS A 120 -8.02 6.66 1.28
N GLY A 121 -7.65 6.78 2.56
CA GLY A 121 -8.59 6.82 3.69
C GLY A 121 -9.62 7.95 3.56
N VAL A 122 -9.18 9.14 3.12
CA VAL A 122 -10.04 10.28 2.80
C VAL A 122 -11.02 9.93 1.67
N HIS A 123 -10.51 9.41 0.55
CA HIS A 123 -11.32 9.12 -0.65
C HIS A 123 -12.41 8.06 -0.42
N ARG A 124 -12.25 7.23 0.60
CA ARG A 124 -13.25 6.24 1.01
C ARG A 124 -14.44 6.81 1.77
N LEU A 125 -14.32 8.01 2.35
CA LEU A 125 -15.38 8.64 3.14
C LEU A 125 -16.33 9.48 2.26
N ARG A 126 -17.50 9.82 2.80
CA ARG A 126 -18.50 10.69 2.16
C ARG A 126 -19.07 11.68 3.19
N GLY A 127 -19.53 12.84 2.71
CA GLY A 127 -20.19 13.85 3.54
C GLY A 127 -19.26 14.48 4.59
N ALA A 128 -19.80 14.80 5.77
CA ALA A 128 -19.08 15.53 6.82
C ALA A 128 -17.79 14.81 7.30
N GLY A 129 -17.80 13.47 7.32
CA GLY A 129 -16.62 12.68 7.69
C GLY A 129 -15.45 12.83 6.71
N GLN A 130 -15.75 12.99 5.41
CA GLN A 130 -14.73 13.23 4.39
C GLN A 130 -14.04 14.57 4.62
N ALA A 131 -14.81 15.65 4.84
CA ALA A 131 -14.24 16.98 5.04
C ALA A 131 -13.36 17.07 6.30
N ALA A 132 -13.71 16.35 7.37
CA ALA A 132 -12.88 16.25 8.57
C ALA A 132 -11.57 15.50 8.29
N ALA A 133 -11.65 14.36 7.59
CA ALA A 133 -10.48 13.59 7.21
C ALA A 133 -9.56 14.35 6.24
N GLU A 134 -10.11 15.12 5.29
CA GLU A 134 -9.33 15.98 4.39
C GLU A 134 -8.53 17.04 5.14
N ARG A 135 -9.13 17.69 6.14
CA ARG A 135 -8.43 18.67 6.97
C ARG A 135 -7.30 18.01 7.75
N SER A 136 -7.60 16.87 8.38
CA SER A 136 -6.64 16.10 9.14
C SER A 136 -5.45 15.62 8.28
N CYS A 137 -5.72 15.00 7.13
CA CYS A 137 -4.70 14.57 6.18
C CYS A 137 -3.80 15.73 5.74
N ARG A 138 -4.38 16.89 5.45
CA ARG A 138 -3.62 18.10 5.10
C ARG A 138 -2.73 18.58 6.25
N THR A 139 -3.23 18.54 7.49
CA THR A 139 -2.42 18.87 8.67
C THR A 139 -1.18 17.98 8.77
N TRP A 140 -1.34 16.66 8.67
CA TRP A 140 -0.21 15.73 8.74
C TRP A 140 0.80 15.98 7.61
N LEU A 141 0.33 16.14 6.38
CA LEU A 141 1.19 16.44 5.22
C LEU A 141 1.90 17.79 5.31
N SER A 142 1.37 18.74 6.08
CA SER A 142 2.02 20.04 6.30
C SER A 142 3.08 20.02 7.40
N LEU A 143 3.05 19.02 8.28
CA LEU A 143 3.95 18.91 9.43
C LEU A 143 5.12 17.95 9.18
N LEU A 144 4.91 16.91 8.36
CA LEU A 144 5.89 15.87 8.12
C LEU A 144 6.48 15.99 6.72
N PRO A 145 7.82 16.07 6.58
CA PRO A 145 8.48 15.80 5.32
C PRO A 145 8.05 14.44 4.76
N VAL A 146 7.78 14.40 3.45
CA VAL A 146 7.40 13.16 2.74
C VAL A 146 8.60 12.62 1.99
N LEU A 147 9.08 11.45 2.39
CA LEU A 147 10.21 10.78 1.74
C LEU A 147 9.73 9.96 0.53
N PRO A 148 10.33 10.12 -0.67
CA PRO A 148 9.87 9.47 -1.88
C PRO A 148 10.23 7.98 -1.91
N PHE A 149 9.46 7.20 -2.67
CA PHE A 149 9.89 5.87 -3.10
C PHE A 149 10.61 6.00 -4.45
N ASP A 150 11.90 6.33 -4.39
CA ASP A 150 12.76 6.49 -5.56
C ASP A 150 13.55 5.22 -5.89
N LEU A 151 14.51 5.32 -6.83
CA LEU A 151 15.32 4.18 -7.24
C LEU A 151 16.22 3.63 -6.13
N ASP A 152 16.68 4.46 -5.19
CA ASP A 152 17.56 4.01 -4.12
C ASP A 152 16.76 3.27 -3.05
N VAL A 153 15.58 3.78 -2.69
CA VAL A 153 14.63 3.05 -1.84
C VAL A 153 14.17 1.76 -2.52
N ALA A 154 13.91 1.78 -3.84
CA ALA A 154 13.51 0.59 -4.59
C ALA A 154 14.57 -0.52 -4.58
N ARG A 155 15.87 -0.19 -4.59
CA ARG A 155 16.96 -1.17 -4.45
C ARG A 155 16.93 -1.83 -3.08
N VAL A 156 16.80 -1.03 -2.02
CA VAL A 156 16.68 -1.55 -0.63
C VAL A 156 15.45 -2.46 -0.52
N HIS A 157 14.31 -2.02 -1.05
CA HIS A 157 13.08 -2.81 -1.09
C HIS A 157 13.27 -4.16 -1.80
N ALA A 158 13.94 -4.19 -2.95
CA ALA A 158 14.22 -5.42 -3.70
C ALA A 158 15.10 -6.39 -2.90
N THR A 159 16.10 -5.89 -2.18
CA THR A 159 16.93 -6.69 -1.28
C THR A 159 16.11 -7.24 -0.11
N LEU A 160 15.34 -6.40 0.57
CA LEU A 160 14.52 -6.80 1.72
C LEU A 160 13.45 -7.83 1.32
N THR A 161 12.74 -7.62 0.20
CA THR A 161 11.71 -8.58 -0.25
C THR A 161 12.32 -9.95 -0.56
N THR A 162 13.49 -9.98 -1.20
CA THR A 162 14.18 -11.22 -1.55
C THR A 162 14.58 -11.99 -0.29
N HIS A 163 15.14 -11.28 0.70
CA HIS A 163 15.54 -11.85 1.96
C HIS A 163 14.33 -12.41 2.75
N LEU A 164 13.30 -11.60 2.97
CA LEU A 164 12.10 -12.01 3.73
C LEU A 164 11.35 -13.16 3.06
N ARG A 165 11.28 -13.18 1.72
CA ARG A 165 10.68 -14.29 0.98
C ARG A 165 11.52 -15.56 1.10
N GLY A 166 12.84 -15.45 0.99
CA GLY A 166 13.75 -16.57 1.20
C GLY A 166 13.67 -17.16 2.61
N ALA A 167 13.44 -16.31 3.61
CA ALA A 167 13.25 -16.69 5.02
C ALA A 167 11.83 -17.20 5.35
N GLY A 168 10.88 -17.16 4.41
CA GLY A 168 9.49 -17.59 4.64
C GLY A 168 8.68 -16.65 5.53
N THR A 169 9.11 -15.40 5.69
CA THR A 169 8.50 -14.39 6.58
C THR A 169 8.06 -13.15 5.80
N PRO A 170 7.20 -13.28 4.76
CA PRO A 170 6.76 -12.12 3.99
C PRO A 170 6.00 -11.14 4.89
N ILE A 171 6.15 -9.85 4.58
CA ILE A 171 5.42 -8.74 5.20
C ILE A 171 4.53 -8.05 4.15
N GLY A 172 3.61 -7.20 4.61
CA GLY A 172 2.73 -6.42 3.73
C GLY A 172 3.52 -5.58 2.72
N ALA A 173 2.97 -5.38 1.52
CA ALA A 173 3.66 -4.65 0.46
C ALA A 173 3.94 -3.19 0.86
N HIS A 174 2.98 -2.51 1.50
CA HIS A 174 3.17 -1.14 1.97
C HIS A 174 4.12 -1.07 3.17
N ASP A 175 4.00 -1.99 4.14
CA ASP A 175 4.94 -2.11 5.26
C ASP A 175 6.38 -2.28 4.76
N LEU A 176 6.57 -3.06 3.70
CA LEU A 176 7.88 -3.27 3.09
C LEU A 176 8.42 -2.02 2.41
N ILE A 177 7.56 -1.20 1.81
CA ILE A 177 7.95 0.11 1.26
C ILE A 177 8.35 1.06 2.39
N ILE A 178 7.58 1.12 3.50
CA ILE A 178 7.91 1.92 4.68
C ILE A 178 9.27 1.49 5.25
N ALA A 179 9.44 0.19 5.47
CA ALA A 179 10.68 -0.38 5.98
C ALA A 179 11.88 -0.09 5.07
N ALA A 180 11.73 -0.26 3.76
CA ALA A 180 12.80 0.04 2.81
C ALA A 180 13.18 1.52 2.83
N THR A 181 12.19 2.41 2.95
CA THR A 181 12.41 3.85 3.10
C THR A 181 13.18 4.14 4.38
N ALA A 182 12.77 3.55 5.51
CA ALA A 182 13.45 3.70 6.80
C ALA A 182 14.90 3.23 6.75
N VAL A 183 15.13 2.02 6.23
CA VAL A 183 16.48 1.44 6.12
C VAL A 183 17.38 2.27 5.20
N HIS A 184 16.84 2.79 4.08
CA HIS A 184 17.60 3.65 3.18
C HIS A 184 18.09 4.93 3.87
N HIS A 185 17.19 5.60 4.61
CA HIS A 185 17.50 6.85 5.29
C HIS A 185 18.16 6.68 6.66
N GLY A 186 18.27 5.45 7.18
CA GLY A 186 18.77 5.20 8.54
C GLY A 186 17.80 5.69 9.62
N HIS A 187 16.50 5.63 9.34
CA HIS A 187 15.46 6.00 10.29
C HIS A 187 14.93 4.79 11.07
N ALA A 188 14.45 5.01 12.29
CA ALA A 188 13.54 4.10 12.98
C ALA A 188 12.13 4.19 12.38
N VAL A 189 11.25 3.25 12.71
CA VAL A 189 9.82 3.33 12.37
C VAL A 189 8.97 3.38 13.63
N ALA A 190 8.23 4.48 13.82
CA ALA A 190 7.17 4.58 14.81
C ALA A 190 5.90 3.92 14.27
N THR A 191 5.43 2.85 14.92
CA THR A 191 4.30 2.04 14.44
C THR A 191 3.43 1.52 15.57
N ARG A 192 2.17 1.19 15.24
CA ARG A 192 1.26 0.38 16.08
C ARG A 192 1.36 -1.13 15.78
N ASP A 193 2.11 -1.57 14.78
CA ASP A 193 2.34 -2.98 14.47
C ASP A 193 3.73 -3.45 14.93
N ARG A 194 3.78 -4.01 16.14
CA ARG A 194 5.01 -4.57 16.72
C ARG A 194 5.53 -5.82 16.01
N ARG A 195 4.73 -6.48 15.17
CA ARG A 195 4.99 -7.85 14.72
C ARG A 195 5.54 -7.92 13.32
N SER A 196 5.05 -7.06 12.42
CA SER A 196 5.43 -7.15 11.00
C SER A 196 6.83 -6.58 10.77
N LEU A 197 7.08 -5.36 11.23
CA LEU A 197 8.33 -4.64 10.99
C LEU A 197 9.51 -5.16 11.82
N ALA A 198 9.24 -5.70 13.02
CA ALA A 198 10.27 -6.30 13.88
C ALA A 198 10.93 -7.56 13.29
N ARG A 199 10.45 -8.06 12.15
CA ARG A 199 11.04 -9.20 11.42
C ARG A 199 12.20 -8.80 10.51
N ILE A 200 12.46 -7.50 10.37
CA ILE A 200 13.48 -6.96 9.49
C ILE A 200 14.73 -6.70 10.31
N ASP A 201 15.76 -7.52 10.08
CA ASP A 201 17.03 -7.38 10.77
C ASP A 201 17.64 -6.00 10.52
N GLY A 202 18.02 -5.32 11.61
CA GLY A 202 18.64 -3.99 11.57
C GLY A 202 17.67 -2.83 11.35
N LEU A 203 16.35 -3.07 11.32
CA LEU A 203 15.35 -2.00 11.40
C LEU A 203 14.99 -1.72 12.86
N GLU A 204 15.21 -0.48 13.30
CA GLU A 204 14.74 -0.03 14.62
C GLU A 204 13.23 0.28 14.54
N VAL A 205 12.48 -0.24 15.51
CA VAL A 205 11.02 -0.10 15.56
C VAL A 205 10.62 0.45 16.92
N GLU A 206 9.98 1.60 16.90
CA GLU A 206 9.41 2.24 18.08
C GLU A 206 7.91 1.94 18.15
N TYR A 207 7.48 1.33 19.25
CA TYR A 207 6.05 1.13 19.46
C TYR A 207 5.45 2.34 20.16
N TRP A 208 4.48 2.95 19.49
CA TRP A 208 3.75 4.11 19.99
C TRP A 208 2.34 3.72 20.37
#